data_AF-A0A7S0JCW1-F1
#
_entry.id   AF-A0A7S0JCW1-F1
#
_cell.length_a   1.000
_cell.length_b   1.000
_cell.length_c   1.000
_cell.angle_alpha   90.00
_cell.angle_beta   90.00
_cell.angle_gamma   90.00
#
_symmetry.space_group_name_H-M   'P 1'
#
loop_
_entity.id
_entity.type
_entity.pdbx_description
1 polymer ?
#
loop_
_entity_poly.entity_id
_entity_poly.type
_entity_poly.pdbx_seq_one_letter_code
_entity_poly.pdbx_strand_id
1 'polypeptide(L)'
;YKARIIIQDKSTLINKGVLDNDLRSAITMQDESTLDNSGQLDNAATIIIEGESTLTNEGEGELDNVGAIIMEDESTLTNEGKGVLKNQGEFGATITMQDKST
;
A
#
# COMPACT_ATOMS: atom_id res chain seq x y z
N TYR A 1 0.86 -7.42 21.69
CA TYR A 1 0.25 -8.03 20.51
C TYR A 1 0.71 -7.24 19.30
N LYS A 2 1.10 -7.92 18.21
CA LYS A 2 1.34 -7.26 16.93
C LYS A 2 0.01 -7.24 16.19
N ALA A 3 -0.53 -6.08 15.87
CA ALA A 3 -1.71 -6.01 15.02
C ALA A 3 -1.32 -6.48 13.62
N ARG A 4 -2.19 -7.22 12.94
CA ARG A 4 -1.96 -7.66 11.58
C ARG A 4 -3.22 -7.44 10.77
N ILE A 5 -3.05 -6.82 9.61
CA ILE A 5 -4.09 -6.76 8.59
C ILE A 5 -3.64 -7.72 7.48
N ILE A 6 -4.52 -8.64 7.13
CA ILE A 6 -4.30 -9.59 6.04
C ILE A 6 -5.42 -9.37 5.03
N ILE A 7 -5.05 -9.06 3.81
CA ILE A 7 -5.94 -8.92 2.66
C ILE A 7 -5.60 -10.07 1.72
N GLN A 8 -6.55 -10.95 1.47
CA GLN A 8 -6.33 -12.20 0.75
C GLN A 8 -7.60 -12.63 -0.01
N ASP A 9 -7.53 -13.72 -0.76
CA ASP A 9 -8.67 -14.33 -1.45
C ASP A 9 -9.44 -13.34 -2.35
N LYS A 10 -8.72 -12.54 -3.16
CA LYS A 10 -9.30 -11.52 -4.05
C LYS A 10 -10.16 -10.46 -3.32
N SER A 11 -9.91 -10.26 -2.04
CA SER A 11 -10.64 -9.25 -1.25
C SER A 11 -10.04 -7.85 -1.43
N THR A 12 -10.88 -6.85 -1.16
CA THR A 12 -10.51 -5.43 -1.24
C THR A 12 -10.63 -4.79 0.14
N LEU A 13 -9.60 -4.08 0.57
CA LEU A 13 -9.67 -3.12 1.67
C LEU A 13 -9.68 -1.71 1.09
N ILE A 14 -10.65 -0.90 1.51
CA ILE A 14 -10.76 0.51 1.09
C ILE A 14 -10.45 1.39 2.30
N ASN A 15 -9.37 2.15 2.22
CA ASN A 15 -9.06 3.18 3.21
C ASN A 15 -9.50 4.56 2.71
N LYS A 16 -10.48 5.16 3.41
CA LYS A 16 -10.91 6.56 3.22
C LYS A 16 -10.59 7.45 4.42
N GLY A 17 -10.01 6.87 5.47
CA GLY A 17 -9.71 7.53 6.74
C GLY A 17 -8.21 7.46 7.01
N VAL A 18 -7.85 7.07 8.23
CA VAL A 18 -6.46 6.84 8.61
C VAL A 18 -6.24 5.35 8.80
N LEU A 19 -5.23 4.82 8.11
CA LEU A 19 -4.72 3.47 8.29
C LEU A 19 -3.26 3.57 8.76
N ASP A 20 -3.04 3.35 10.06
CA ASP A 20 -1.73 3.45 10.70
C ASP A 20 -1.11 2.04 10.85
N ASN A 21 -0.09 1.76 10.05
CA ASN A 21 0.75 0.57 10.17
C ASN A 21 1.99 0.89 11.01
N ASP A 22 1.78 1.01 12.32
CA ASP A 22 2.81 1.36 13.30
C ASP A 22 3.94 0.31 13.37
N LEU A 23 5.05 0.64 14.04
CA LEU A 23 6.23 -0.23 14.22
C LEU A 23 5.96 -1.63 14.80
N ARG A 24 4.76 -1.88 15.32
CA ARG A 24 4.35 -3.16 15.91
C ARG A 24 3.33 -3.89 15.06
N SER A 25 2.96 -3.34 13.91
CA SER A 25 1.95 -3.85 13.00
C SER A 25 2.56 -4.41 11.73
N ALA A 26 1.73 -5.09 10.93
CA ALA A 26 2.08 -5.46 9.57
C ALA A 26 0.82 -5.52 8.71
N ILE A 27 0.96 -5.16 7.44
CA ILE A 27 -0.04 -5.39 6.40
C ILE A 27 0.52 -6.45 5.46
N THR A 28 -0.25 -7.48 5.17
CA THR A 28 0.08 -8.51 4.17
C THR A 28 -1.04 -8.58 3.15
N MET A 29 -0.69 -8.47 1.87
CA MET A 29 -1.56 -8.56 0.71
C MET A 29 -1.14 -9.76 -0.12
N GLN A 30 -2.06 -10.68 -0.39
CA GLN A 30 -1.79 -11.93 -1.12
C GLN A 30 -3.00 -12.34 -1.96
N ASP A 31 -2.85 -13.34 -2.82
CA ASP A 31 -3.94 -13.97 -3.56
C ASP A 31 -4.82 -12.98 -4.35
N GLU A 32 -4.20 -12.17 -5.22
CA GLU A 32 -4.89 -11.18 -6.08
C GLU A 32 -5.70 -10.13 -5.27
N SER A 33 -5.23 -9.79 -4.07
CA SER A 33 -5.91 -8.82 -3.19
C SER A 33 -5.69 -7.36 -3.61
N THR A 34 -6.54 -6.47 -3.10
CA THR A 34 -6.45 -5.03 -3.39
C THR A 34 -6.52 -4.19 -2.11
N LEU A 35 -5.67 -3.17 -2.03
CA LEU A 35 -5.76 -2.10 -1.04
C LEU A 35 -5.88 -0.76 -1.78
N ASP A 36 -7.06 -0.15 -1.69
CA ASP A 36 -7.34 1.16 -2.28
C ASP A 36 -7.24 2.24 -1.20
N ASN A 37 -6.22 3.07 -1.29
CA ASN A 37 -6.01 4.21 -0.41
C ASN A 37 -6.44 5.51 -1.08
N SER A 38 -7.49 6.11 -0.52
CA SER A 38 -7.94 7.48 -0.83
C SER A 38 -7.96 8.38 0.40
N GLY A 39 -7.52 7.86 1.56
CA GLY A 39 -7.25 8.59 2.79
C GLY A 39 -5.76 8.64 3.11
N GLN A 40 -5.41 8.58 4.39
CA GLN A 40 -4.02 8.55 4.86
C GLN A 40 -3.60 7.12 5.21
N LEU A 41 -2.50 6.65 4.63
CA LEU A 41 -1.83 5.39 4.95
C LEU A 41 -0.41 5.71 5.43
N ASP A 42 -0.21 5.59 6.74
CA ASP A 42 1.10 5.77 7.37
C ASP A 42 1.75 4.41 7.56
N ASN A 43 2.90 4.18 6.92
CA ASN A 43 3.66 2.95 7.07
C ASN A 43 4.98 3.19 7.80
N ALA A 44 5.01 2.84 9.09
CA ALA A 44 6.24 2.82 9.88
C ALA A 44 6.83 1.41 10.01
N ALA A 45 6.03 0.35 9.84
CA ALA A 45 6.48 -1.04 9.84
C ALA A 45 6.62 -1.61 8.43
N THR A 46 6.01 -2.77 8.18
CA THR A 46 6.17 -3.51 6.93
C THR A 46 4.81 -3.71 6.28
N ILE A 47 4.73 -3.35 5.01
CA ILE A 47 3.69 -3.80 4.08
C ILE A 47 4.35 -4.83 3.16
N ILE A 48 3.74 -6.00 3.06
CA ILE A 48 4.16 -7.05 2.12
C ILE A 48 3.06 -7.22 1.10
N ILE A 49 3.41 -7.11 -0.18
CA ILE A 49 2.50 -7.26 -1.33
C ILE A 49 3.02 -8.42 -2.17
N GLU A 50 2.25 -9.50 -2.22
CA GLU A 50 2.59 -10.77 -2.87
C GLU A 50 1.54 -11.16 -3.92
N GLY A 51 1.91 -12.09 -4.81
CA GLY A 51 1.07 -12.52 -5.94
C GLY A 51 0.71 -11.37 -6.87
N GLU A 52 -0.43 -11.47 -7.55
CA GLU A 52 -0.97 -10.39 -8.41
C GLU A 52 -1.71 -9.30 -7.59
N SER A 53 -1.31 -9.06 -6.33
CA SER A 53 -1.98 -8.09 -5.46
C SER A 53 -1.60 -6.64 -5.82
N THR A 54 -2.52 -5.71 -5.60
CA THR A 54 -2.37 -4.30 -6.00
C THR A 54 -2.64 -3.34 -4.85
N LEU A 55 -1.65 -2.50 -4.52
CA LEU A 55 -1.83 -1.31 -3.67
C LEU A 55 -1.98 -0.08 -4.56
N THR A 56 -3.15 0.56 -4.49
CA THR A 56 -3.44 1.80 -5.22
C THR A 56 -3.49 2.97 -4.24
N ASN A 57 -2.66 3.98 -4.45
CA ASN A 57 -2.79 5.29 -3.80
C ASN A 57 -3.35 6.29 -4.82
N GLU A 58 -4.58 6.73 -4.60
CA GLU A 58 -5.33 7.54 -5.58
C GLU A 58 -6.12 8.69 -4.95
N GLY A 59 -6.75 9.50 -5.79
CA GLY A 59 -7.58 10.61 -5.34
C GLY A 59 -6.76 11.65 -4.56
N GLU A 60 -7.21 12.01 -3.37
CA GLU A 60 -6.45 12.86 -2.41
C GLU A 60 -5.67 12.01 -1.39
N GLY A 61 -5.49 10.71 -1.68
CA GLY A 61 -4.83 9.77 -0.78
C GLY A 61 -3.35 10.08 -0.58
N GLU A 62 -2.90 9.92 0.66
CA GLU A 62 -1.50 10.05 1.04
C GLU A 62 -0.98 8.70 1.53
N LEU A 63 0.13 8.25 0.94
CA LEU A 63 0.92 7.11 1.38
C LEU A 63 2.26 7.63 1.88
N ASP A 64 2.48 7.62 3.20
CA ASP A 64 3.76 7.99 3.81
C ASP A 64 4.50 6.75 4.29
N ASN A 65 5.54 6.36 3.55
CA ASN A 65 6.36 5.20 3.86
C ASN A 65 7.67 5.62 4.54
N VAL A 66 7.77 5.37 5.83
CA VAL A 66 8.99 5.47 6.64
C VAL A 66 9.60 4.09 6.91
N GLY A 67 8.78 3.04 6.86
CA GLY A 67 9.16 1.65 7.06
C GLY A 67 9.61 0.95 5.78
N ALA A 68 9.07 -0.24 5.53
CA ALA A 68 9.37 -1.03 4.33
C ALA A 68 8.07 -1.39 3.59
N ILE A 69 8.12 -1.27 2.26
CA ILE A 69 7.14 -1.85 1.35
C ILE A 69 7.89 -2.90 0.53
N ILE A 70 7.60 -4.16 0.81
CA ILE A 70 8.17 -5.32 0.15
C ILE A 70 7.16 -5.78 -0.90
N MET A 71 7.62 -5.88 -2.13
CA MET A 71 6.82 -6.30 -3.28
C MET A 71 7.45 -7.56 -3.85
N GLU A 72 6.65 -8.61 -3.97
CA GLU A 72 7.04 -9.92 -4.48
C GLU A 72 6.16 -10.32 -5.67
N ASP A 73 6.58 -11.33 -6.44
CA ASP A 73 5.88 -11.83 -7.63
C ASP A 73 5.48 -10.73 -8.65
N GLU A 74 4.23 -10.73 -9.09
CA GLU A 74 3.64 -9.77 -10.04
C GLU A 74 2.88 -8.65 -9.33
N SER A 75 3.22 -8.39 -8.07
CA SER A 75 2.54 -7.36 -7.27
C SER A 75 2.77 -5.97 -7.85
N THR A 76 1.82 -5.07 -7.61
CA THR A 76 1.92 -3.69 -8.08
C THR A 76 1.64 -2.67 -6.98
N LEU A 77 2.43 -1.61 -6.99
CA LEU A 77 2.15 -0.36 -6.29
C LEU A 77 1.92 0.72 -7.34
N THR A 78 0.71 1.27 -7.37
CA THR A 78 0.32 2.36 -8.27
C THR A 78 0.01 3.60 -7.45
N ASN A 79 0.69 4.71 -7.77
CA ASN A 79 0.30 6.03 -7.29
C ASN A 79 -0.24 6.83 -8.47
N GLU A 80 -1.52 7.21 -8.41
CA GLU A 80 -2.20 7.87 -9.52
C GLU A 80 -3.12 9.03 -9.11
N GLY A 81 -3.55 9.80 -10.13
CA GLY A 81 -4.36 10.99 -9.93
C GLY A 81 -3.62 12.07 -9.14
N LYS A 82 -4.23 12.58 -8.06
CA LYS A 82 -3.59 13.53 -7.13
C LYS A 82 -2.98 12.85 -5.90
N GLY A 83 -2.90 11.51 -5.91
CA GLY A 83 -2.33 10.75 -4.81
C GLY A 83 -0.88 11.15 -4.56
N VAL A 84 -0.52 11.29 -3.28
CA VAL A 84 0.83 11.64 -2.86
C VAL A 84 1.48 10.41 -2.24
N LEU A 85 2.59 9.96 -2.85
CA LEU A 85 3.46 8.94 -2.28
C LEU A 85 4.74 9.61 -1.77
N LYS A 86 4.97 9.51 -0.48
CA LYS A 86 6.20 9.93 0.19
C LYS A 86 6.94 8.68 0.62
N ASN A 87 8.20 8.55 0.23
CA ASN A 87 9.03 7.44 0.66
C ASN A 87 10.33 7.95 1.26
N GLN A 88 10.54 7.63 2.53
CA GLN A 88 11.81 7.75 3.21
C GLN A 88 12.33 6.39 3.71
N GLY A 89 11.50 5.36 3.55
CA GLY A 89 11.82 3.96 3.81
C GLY A 89 12.35 3.20 2.59
N GLU A 90 12.21 1.88 2.63
CA GLU A 90 12.69 0.97 1.59
C GLU A 90 11.56 0.51 0.67
N PHE A 91 11.89 0.37 -0.62
CA PHE A 91 11.07 -0.31 -1.61
C PHE A 91 11.82 -1.54 -2.15
N GLY A 92 11.16 -2.69 -2.09
CA GLY A 92 11.73 -3.97 -2.54
C GLY A 92 11.60 -4.27 -4.04
N ALA A 93 10.93 -3.44 -4.86
CA ALA A 93 10.69 -3.73 -6.28
C ALA A 93 10.42 -2.49 -7.16
N THR A 94 9.90 -2.73 -8.38
CA THR A 94 9.50 -1.72 -9.37
C THR A 94 8.19 -1.03 -8.97
N ILE A 95 8.21 0.30 -8.93
CA ILE A 95 7.04 1.14 -8.61
C ILE A 95 6.56 1.81 -9.89
N THR A 96 5.25 1.82 -10.11
CA THR A 96 4.64 2.51 -11.24
C THR A 96 4.00 3.81 -10.77
N MET A 97 4.55 4.94 -11.24
CA MET A 97 3.98 6.27 -11.03
C MET A 97 3.25 6.69 -12.30
N GLN A 98 1.94 6.93 -12.23
CA GLN A 98 1.14 7.36 -13.38
C GLN A 98 0.43 8.67 -13.08
N ASP A 99 0.76 9.71 -13.84
CA ASP A 99 -0.09 10.90 -13.89
C ASP A 99 -1.24 10.64 -14.88
N LYS A 100 -2.46 10.53 -14.35
CA LYS A 100 -3.69 10.40 -15.13
C LYS A 100 -4.48 11.72 -15.19
N SER A 101 -3.87 12.86 -14.81
CA SER A 101 -4.52 14.16 -14.99
C SER A 101 -4.78 14.40 -16.48
N THR A 102 -6.06 14.62 -16.79
CA THR A 102 -6.60 14.87 -18.14
C THR A 102 -6.80 16.37 -18.36
#